data_AF-A0A2P2E5K0-F1
#
_entry.id   AF-A0A2P2E5K0-F1
#
_cell.length_a   1.000
_cell.length_b   1.000
_cell.length_c   1.000
_cell.angle_alpha   90.00
_cell.angle_beta   90.00
_cell.angle_gamma   90.00
#
_symmetry.space_group_name_H-M   'P 1'
#
loop_
_entity.id
_entity.type
_entity.pdbx_description
1 polymer ?
#
loop_
_entity_poly.entity_id
_entity_poly.type
_entity_poly.pdbx_seq_one_letter_code
_entity_poly.pdbx_strand_id
1 'polypeptide(L)'
;MTSCQLNGLVKIMKSFAVGELKAHFSEVLEFVKKGEKVGILFGKNKKTIAMIVPVNDKNTTKRKIGILDGKAKISFQKDFSISEEDFLNL
;
A
#
# COMPACT_ATOMS: atom_id res chain seq x y z
N MET A 1 7.82 31.70 1.86
CA MET A 1 7.71 30.90 3.11
C MET A 1 6.46 31.41 3.82
N THR A 2 5.35 30.70 4.03
CA THR A 2 5.02 29.29 3.85
C THR A 2 3.48 29.23 3.94
N SER A 3 2.79 29.05 2.82
CA SER A 3 1.36 28.69 2.84
C SER A 3 1.00 27.92 1.56
N CYS A 4 1.82 26.92 1.23
CA CYS A 4 1.45 25.89 0.27
C CYS A 4 0.26 25.11 0.85
N GLN A 5 -0.94 25.52 0.45
CA GLN A 5 -2.06 24.66 0.09
C GLN A 5 -2.31 23.47 1.02
N LEU A 6 -3.16 23.68 2.03
CA LEU A 6 -4.11 22.65 2.44
C LEU A 6 -4.82 22.14 1.18
N ASN A 7 -4.76 20.83 0.92
CA ASN A 7 -5.75 19.98 0.22
C ASN A 7 -5.09 18.76 -0.45
N GLY A 8 -4.39 17.95 0.34
CA GLY A 8 -3.87 16.64 -0.05
C GLY A 8 -4.55 15.51 0.71
N LEU A 9 -5.82 15.23 0.40
CA LEU A 9 -6.42 13.90 0.48
C LEU A 9 -6.36 13.15 1.83
N VAL A 10 -6.65 13.81 2.96
CA VAL A 10 -7.06 13.06 4.17
C VAL A 10 -8.54 12.71 4.03
N LYS A 11 -8.84 11.65 3.27
CA LYS A 11 -10.17 11.02 3.30
C LYS A 11 -10.41 10.55 4.73
N ILE A 12 -11.40 11.14 5.42
CA ILE A 12 -11.76 10.76 6.79
C ILE A 12 -12.04 9.25 6.81
N MET A 13 -11.14 8.48 7.41
CA MET A 13 -11.28 7.03 7.55
C MET A 13 -12.31 6.76 8.64
N LYS A 14 -13.46 6.18 8.27
CA LYS A 14 -14.42 5.68 9.26
C LYS A 14 -13.73 4.63 10.11
N SER A 15 -13.82 4.76 11.43
CA SER A 15 -13.19 3.83 12.34
C SER A 15 -14.16 3.40 13.43
N PHE A 16 -14.15 2.12 13.76
CA PHE A 16 -15.07 1.51 14.71
C PHE A 16 -14.28 0.80 15.80
N ALA A 17 -14.77 0.86 17.04
CA ALA A 17 -14.25 -0.01 18.09
C ALA A 17 -14.56 -1.47 17.77
N VAL A 18 -13.75 -2.42 18.27
CA VAL A 18 -13.99 -3.85 18.06
C VAL A 18 -15.40 -4.30 18.47
N GLY A 19 -15.97 -3.72 19.52
CA GLY A 19 -17.36 -4.00 19.94
C GLY A 19 -18.39 -3.56 18.91
N GLU A 20 -18.28 -2.32 18.42
CA GLU A 20 -19.18 -1.75 17.41
C GLU A 20 -19.05 -2.47 16.07
N LEU A 21 -17.82 -2.83 15.68
CA LEU A 21 -17.56 -3.61 14.47
C LEU A 21 -18.28 -4.96 14.51
N LYS A 22 -18.30 -5.64 15.66
CA LYS A 22 -19.00 -6.93 15.81
C LYS A 22 -20.52 -6.77 15.75
N ALA A 23 -21.05 -5.70 16.34
CA ALA A 23 -22.49 -5.43 16.34
C ALA A 23 -23.02 -4.99 14.96
N HIS A 24 -22.24 -4.20 14.22
CA HIS A 24 -22.64 -3.61 12.93
C HIS A 24 -21.85 -4.18 11.75
N PHE A 25 -21.38 -5.41 11.86
CA PHE A 25 -20.45 -5.99 10.88
C PHE A 25 -21.00 -5.96 9.45
N SER A 26 -22.27 -6.32 9.27
CA SER A 26 -22.94 -6.30 7.96
C SER A 26 -22.96 -4.91 7.32
N GLU A 27 -23.23 -3.86 8.12
CA GLU A 27 -23.25 -2.48 7.64
C GLU A 27 -21.84 -2.01 7.26
N VAL A 28 -20.84 -2.38 8.05
CA VAL A 28 -19.44 -2.10 7.76
C VAL A 28 -19.01 -2.70 6.44
N LEU A 29 -19.44 -3.94 6.14
CA LEU A 29 -19.16 -4.56 4.85
C LEU A 29 -19.79 -3.82 3.67
N GLU A 30 -20.97 -3.22 3.83
CA GLU A 30 -21.59 -2.41 2.78
C GLU A 30 -20.78 -1.13 2.48
N PHE A 31 -20.21 -0.48 3.50
CA PHE A 31 -19.27 0.62 3.27
C PHE A 31 -18.02 0.17 2.54
N VAL A 32 -17.46 -0.99 2.92
CA VAL A 32 -16.27 -1.56 2.28
C VAL A 32 -16.55 -1.90 0.81
N LYS A 33 -17.70 -2.52 0.50
CA LYS A 33 -18.13 -2.80 -0.88
C LYS A 33 -18.24 -1.55 -1.74
N LYS A 34 -18.65 -0.41 -1.16
CA LYS A 34 -18.70 0.90 -1.84
C LYS A 34 -17.32 1.54 -2.07
N GLY A 35 -16.24 0.87 -1.63
CA GLY A 35 -14.87 1.35 -1.80
C GLY A 35 -14.35 2.20 -0.64
N GLU A 36 -15.05 2.20 0.51
CA GLU A 36 -14.57 2.87 1.71
C GLU A 36 -13.56 1.99 2.46
N LYS A 37 -12.59 2.63 3.12
CA LYS A 37 -11.64 1.97 4.01
C LYS A 37 -12.12 2.17 5.44
N VAL A 38 -12.15 1.10 6.21
CA VAL A 38 -12.69 1.13 7.57
C VAL A 38 -11.61 0.70 8.57
N GLY A 39 -11.26 1.57 9.51
CA GLY A 39 -10.30 1.30 10.58
C GLY A 39 -10.93 0.57 11.78
N ILE A 40 -10.14 -0.27 12.43
CA ILE A 40 -10.53 -1.01 13.63
C ILE A 40 -9.72 -0.45 14.81
N LEU A 41 -10.42 0.09 15.79
CA LEU A 41 -9.86 0.68 17.01
C LEU A 41 -9.87 -0.35 18.14
N PHE A 42 -8.77 -0.44 18.88
CA PHE A 42 -8.65 -1.36 20.02
C PHE A 42 -8.09 -0.68 21.28
N GLY A 43 -8.54 -1.19 22.42
CA GLY A 43 -8.12 -0.73 23.75
C GLY A 43 -8.70 0.63 24.16
N LYS A 44 -8.34 1.05 25.37
CA LYS A 44 -8.82 2.31 25.99
C LYS A 44 -8.35 3.55 25.22
N ASN A 45 -7.18 3.47 24.59
CA ASN A 45 -6.58 4.57 23.86
C ASN A 45 -7.10 4.69 22.42
N LYS A 46 -8.09 3.89 22.03
CA LYS A 46 -8.69 3.86 20.67
C LYS A 46 -7.64 3.91 19.56
N LYS A 47 -6.60 3.08 19.69
CA LYS A 47 -5.54 3.01 18.69
C LYS A 47 -6.02 2.18 17.52
N THR A 48 -5.85 2.67 16.30
CA THR A 48 -6.10 1.87 15.09
C THR A 48 -5.11 0.71 15.03
N ILE A 49 -5.60 -0.51 15.05
CA ILE A 49 -4.78 -1.73 14.99
C ILE A 49 -4.90 -2.46 13.65
N ALA A 50 -6.01 -2.30 12.94
CA ALA A 50 -6.28 -2.99 11.70
C ALA A 50 -7.21 -2.15 10.80
N MET A 51 -7.33 -2.53 9.54
CA MET A 51 -8.19 -1.87 8.56
C MET A 51 -8.81 -2.90 7.63
N ILE A 52 -10.11 -2.75 7.36
CA ILE A 52 -10.84 -3.49 6.34
C ILE A 52 -10.83 -2.64 5.08
N VAL A 53 -10.37 -3.22 3.98
CA VAL A 53 -10.28 -2.57 2.68
C VAL A 53 -11.06 -3.35 1.63
N PRO A 54 -11.65 -2.69 0.63
CA PRO A 54 -12.23 -3.38 -0.51
C PRO A 54 -11.16 -4.23 -1.18
N VAL A 55 -11.52 -5.45 -1.54
CA VAL A 55 -10.73 -6.24 -2.48
C VAL A 55 -10.83 -5.53 -3.82
N ASN A 56 -9.70 -5.00 -4.28
CA ASN A 56 -9.65 -4.30 -5.55
C ASN A 56 -9.14 -5.30 -6.60
N ASP A 57 -10.05 -5.85 -7.41
CA ASP A 57 -9.71 -6.73 -8.54
C ASP A 57 -9.01 -6.00 -9.69
N LYS A 58 -8.78 -4.68 -9.53
CA LYS A 58 -8.04 -3.86 -10.48
C LYS A 58 -6.55 -4.18 -10.40
N ASN A 59 -6.23 -5.29 -11.06
CA ASN A 59 -5.12 -5.54 -11.94
C ASN A 59 -3.81 -4.89 -11.52
N THR A 60 -2.87 -5.76 -11.13
CA THR A 60 -1.47 -5.71 -11.54
C THR A 60 -1.26 -4.77 -12.72
N THR A 61 -1.03 -3.48 -12.45
CA THR A 61 -0.54 -2.58 -13.48
C THR A 61 0.74 -3.24 -13.95
N LYS A 62 0.77 -3.71 -15.20
CA LYS A 62 1.97 -4.32 -15.79
C LYS A 62 3.09 -3.32 -15.56
N ARG A 63 3.98 -3.63 -14.61
CA ARG A 63 5.09 -2.75 -14.29
C ARG A 63 5.87 -2.60 -15.58
N LYS A 64 6.11 -1.37 -16.02
CA LYS A 64 6.98 -1.13 -17.16
C LYS A 64 8.38 -1.60 -16.73
N ILE A 65 8.81 -2.74 -17.24
CA ILE A 65 10.20 -3.19 -17.13
C ILE A 65 11.02 -2.31 -18.06
N GLY A 66 12.27 -2.01 -17.70
CA GLY A 66 13.15 -1.22 -18.56
C GLY A 66 12.96 0.30 -18.46
N ILE A 67 12.52 0.84 -17.32
CA ILE A 67 12.46 2.31 -17.11
C ILE A 67 13.83 2.98 -17.33
N LEU A 68 14.89 2.22 -17.06
CA LEU A 68 16.29 2.61 -17.23
C LEU A 68 16.95 2.00 -18.48
N ASP A 69 16.17 1.33 -19.33
CA ASP A 69 16.67 0.75 -20.57
C ASP A 69 17.22 1.86 -21.47
N GLY A 70 18.46 1.73 -21.90
CA GLY A 70 19.22 2.75 -22.64
C GLY A 70 19.60 4.02 -21.85
N LYS A 71 19.19 4.17 -20.58
CA LYS A 71 19.52 5.34 -19.74
C LYS A 71 20.59 5.04 -18.70
N ALA A 72 20.69 3.79 -18.27
CA ALA A 72 21.71 3.35 -17.32
C ALA A 72 22.82 2.60 -18.06
N LYS A 73 24.06 2.94 -17.74
CA LYS A 73 25.24 2.17 -18.16
C LYS A 73 25.70 1.32 -16.97
N ILE A 74 25.66 0.00 -17.14
CA ILE A 74 26.18 -0.95 -16.15
C ILE A 74 27.65 -1.20 -16.48
N SER A 75 28.52 -1.11 -15.48
CA SER A 75 29.94 -1.42 -15.61
C SER A 75 30.36 -2.32 -14.45
N PHE A 76 30.86 -3.51 -14.76
CA PHE A 76 31.43 -4.42 -13.77
C PHE A 76 32.94 -4.18 -13.67
N GLN A 77 33.45 -4.11 -12.44
CA GLN A 77 34.89 -4.05 -12.19
C GLN A 77 35.46 -5.47 -12.18
N LYS A 78 36.75 -5.61 -12.51
CA LYS A 78 37.43 -6.90 -12.66
C LYS A 78 37.49 -7.74 -11.37
N ASP A 79 37.32 -7.11 -10.22
CA ASP A 79 37.49 -7.73 -8.90
C ASP A 79 36.16 -8.15 -8.26
N PHE A 80 35.12 -8.36 -9.06
CA PHE A 80 33.83 -8.79 -8.54
C PHE A 80 33.93 -10.24 -8.04
N SER A 81 33.49 -10.48 -6.80
CA SER A 81 33.58 -11.80 -6.14
C SER A 81 32.71 -12.89 -6.78
N ILE A 82 31.86 -12.53 -7.76
CA ILE A 82 30.94 -13.44 -8.45
C ILE A 82 31.02 -13.16 -9.95
N SER A 83 31.02 -14.22 -10.75
CA SER A 83 31.02 -14.13 -12.21
C SER A 83 29.62 -13.75 -12.73
N GLU A 84 29.54 -13.20 -13.94
CA GLU A 84 28.25 -12.87 -14.58
C GLU A 84 27.41 -14.13 -14.85
N GLU A 85 28.09 -15.24 -15.16
CA GLU A 85 27.52 -16.57 -15.42
C GLU A 85 26.82 -17.11 -14.17
N ASP A 86 27.51 -17.07 -13.02
CA ASP A 86 26.96 -17.50 -11.73
C ASP A 86 25.79 -16.61 -11.27
N PHE A 87 25.83 -15.31 -11.59
CA PHE A 87 24.80 -14.37 -11.18
C PHE A 87 23.50 -14.52 -11.99
N LEU A 88 23.61 -14.78 -13.29
CA LEU A 88 22.47 -14.83 -14.21
C LEU A 88 21.89 -16.24 -14.42
N ASN A 89 22.59 -17.30 -13.97
CA ASN A 89 22.20 -18.70 -14.20
C ASN A 89 21.91 -19.00 -15.69
N LEU A 90 22.76 -18.49 -16.59
CA LEU A 90 22.66 -18.67 -18.04
C LEU A 90 23.56 -19.78 -18.55
#